data_AF-A0A7X8NSK5-F1
#
_entry.id   AF-A0A7X8NSK5-F1
#
_cell.length_a   1.000
_cell.length_b   1.000
_cell.length_c   1.000
_cell.angle_alpha   90.00
_cell.angle_beta   90.00
_cell.angle_gamma   90.00
#
_symmetry.space_group_name_H-M   'P 1'
#
loop_
_entity.id
_entity.type
_entity.pdbx_description
1 polymer ?
#
loop_
_entity_poly.entity_id
_entity_poly.type
_entity_poly.pdbx_seq_one_letter_code
_entity_poly.pdbx_strand_id
1 'polypeptide(L)'
;MDEVKARQMIAQFAAEHLEQMKGVDWASFSRHLKDRFPRTGGETFGCEEDGQYFDVGDNVAWVAEVDGDILLTAFAATQLNGQEIKDARSIVIQRP
;
A
#
# COMPACT_ATOMS: atom_id res chain seq x y z
N MET A 1 -12.51 16.36 15.26
CA MET A 1 -11.89 15.02 15.40
C MET A 1 -10.66 15.19 16.27
N ASP A 2 -10.41 14.28 17.22
CA ASP A 2 -9.18 14.30 18.02
C ASP A 2 -8.09 13.41 17.37
N GLU A 3 -6.85 13.53 17.84
CA GLU A 3 -5.71 12.80 17.27
C GLU A 3 -5.87 11.28 17.36
N VAL A 4 -6.46 10.78 18.45
CA VAL A 4 -6.67 9.34 18.65
C VAL A 4 -7.62 8.78 17.58
N LYS A 5 -8.74 9.48 17.34
CA LYS A 5 -9.69 9.12 16.28
C LYS A 5 -9.08 9.25 14.89
N ALA A 6 -8.30 10.30 14.63
CA ALA A 6 -7.62 10.47 13.34
C ALA A 6 -6.65 9.31 13.06
N ARG A 7 -5.87 8.88 14.08
CA ARG A 7 -4.96 7.74 13.97
C ARG A 7 -5.70 6.41 13.79
N GLN A 8 -6.81 6.20 14.50
CA GLN A 8 -7.63 5.00 14.34
C GLN A 8 -8.23 4.92 12.93
N MET A 9 -8.72 6.04 12.41
CA MET A 9 -9.28 6.14 11.06
C MET A 9 -8.24 5.80 9.99
N ILE A 10 -7.07 6.44 9.98
CA ILE A 10 -6.04 6.15 8.95
C ILE A 10 -5.46 4.73 9.08
N ALA A 11 -5.39 4.19 10.30
CA ALA A 11 -4.96 2.81 10.53
C ALA A 11 -5.99 1.81 10.00
N GLN A 12 -7.28 2.08 10.21
CA GLN A 12 -8.37 1.28 9.65
C GLN A 12 -8.36 1.36 8.13
N PHE A 13 -8.20 2.56 7.56
CA PHE A 13 -8.16 2.76 6.11
C PHE A 13 -7.02 1.99 5.45
N ALA A 14 -5.82 2.03 6.03
CA ALA A 14 -4.67 1.25 5.56
C ALA A 14 -4.92 -0.26 5.68
N ALA A 15 -5.54 -0.71 6.77
CA ALA A 15 -5.84 -2.13 6.99
C ALA A 15 -6.90 -2.67 6.01
N GLU A 16 -7.99 -1.93 5.79
CA GLU A 16 -9.07 -2.32 4.88
C GLU A 16 -8.56 -2.49 3.44
N HIS A 17 -7.73 -1.57 2.97
CA HIS A 17 -7.15 -1.70 1.64
C HIS A 17 -6.17 -2.87 1.54
N LEU A 18 -5.34 -3.12 2.56
CA LEU A 18 -4.49 -4.31 2.56
C LEU A 18 -5.32 -5.61 2.57
N GLU A 19 -6.46 -5.62 3.27
CA GLU A 19 -7.36 -6.77 3.28
C GLU A 19 -7.96 -7.02 1.89
N GLN A 20 -8.36 -5.97 1.15
CA GLN A 20 -8.79 -6.10 -0.24
C GLN A 20 -7.71 -6.73 -1.12
N MET A 21 -6.45 -6.35 -0.89
CA MET A 21 -5.30 -6.86 -1.64
C MET A 21 -4.96 -8.32 -1.32
N LYS A 22 -5.34 -8.86 -0.16
CA LYS A 22 -5.17 -10.30 0.15
C LYS A 22 -5.99 -11.22 -0.77
N GLY A 23 -7.05 -10.70 -1.40
CA GLY A 23 -7.86 -11.46 -2.35
C GLY A 23 -7.18 -11.72 -3.69
N VAL A 24 -6.05 -11.04 -3.96
CA VAL A 24 -5.29 -11.19 -5.20
C VAL A 24 -4.15 -12.18 -4.97
N ASP A 25 -4.03 -13.17 -5.85
CA ASP A 25 -3.02 -14.22 -5.73
C ASP A 25 -1.61 -13.73 -6.08
N TRP A 26 -0.59 -14.46 -5.62
CA TRP A 26 0.82 -14.13 -5.84
C TRP A 26 1.19 -14.01 -7.33
N ALA A 27 0.62 -14.87 -8.20
CA ALA A 27 0.93 -14.85 -9.62
C ALA A 27 0.34 -13.62 -10.32
N SER A 28 -0.86 -13.21 -9.92
CA SER A 28 -1.51 -11.98 -10.36
C SER A 28 -0.69 -10.76 -9.96
N PHE A 29 -0.21 -10.69 -8.72
CA PHE A 29 0.70 -9.62 -8.28
C PHE A 29 2.03 -9.63 -9.02
N SER A 30 2.69 -10.78 -9.10
CA SER A 30 3.97 -10.96 -9.80
C SER A 30 3.88 -10.49 -11.25
N ARG A 31 2.78 -10.80 -11.94
CA ARG A 31 2.52 -10.33 -13.30
C ARG A 31 2.32 -8.82 -13.36
N HIS A 32 1.49 -8.25 -12.47
CA HIS A 32 1.25 -6.81 -12.42
C HIS A 32 2.52 -6.01 -12.16
N LEU A 33 3.41 -6.55 -11.31
CA LEU A 33 4.74 -6.01 -11.13
C LEU A 33 5.47 -6.05 -12.48
N LYS A 34 5.72 -7.23 -13.06
CA LYS A 34 6.46 -7.38 -14.32
C LYS A 34 5.99 -6.46 -15.46
N ASP A 35 4.68 -6.28 -15.63
CA ASP A 35 4.09 -5.43 -16.68
C ASP A 35 4.46 -3.93 -16.56
N ARG A 36 4.94 -3.49 -15.39
CA ARG A 36 5.37 -2.10 -15.14
C ARG A 36 6.84 -1.86 -15.49
N PHE A 37 7.66 -2.89 -15.69
CA PHE A 37 9.05 -2.72 -16.11
C PHE A 37 9.14 -2.09 -17.52
N PRO A 38 10.02 -1.11 -17.81
CA PRO A 38 11.09 -0.54 -16.96
C PRO A 38 10.69 0.74 -16.22
N ARG A 39 9.39 1.05 -16.05
CA ARG A 39 8.96 2.23 -15.30
C ARG A 39 9.33 2.04 -13.83
N THR A 40 9.79 3.11 -13.19
CA THR A 40 10.23 3.10 -11.80
C THR A 40 9.09 2.61 -10.90
N GLY A 41 9.36 1.63 -10.04
CA GLY A 41 8.51 1.34 -8.89
C GLY A 41 8.43 2.57 -8.01
N GLY A 42 7.21 2.86 -7.59
CA GLY A 42 6.81 4.18 -7.14
C GLY A 42 5.58 4.74 -7.88
N GLU A 43 5.11 4.10 -8.97
CA GLU A 43 3.71 4.22 -9.37
C GLU A 43 2.86 3.41 -8.40
N THR A 44 2.71 3.98 -7.21
CA THR A 44 1.83 3.51 -6.18
C THR A 44 0.39 3.59 -6.67
N PHE A 45 -0.44 2.64 -6.24
CA PHE A 45 -1.88 2.82 -6.38
C PHE A 45 -2.30 3.83 -5.31
N GLY A 46 -2.27 5.10 -5.71
CA GLY A 46 -2.67 6.20 -4.86
C GLY A 46 -4.13 6.57 -5.10
N CYS A 47 -4.93 6.71 -4.06
CA CYS A 47 -6.24 7.33 -4.15
C CYS A 47 -6.42 8.36 -3.03
N GLU A 48 -7.21 9.39 -3.30
CA GLU A 48 -7.64 10.35 -2.30
C GLU A 48 -9.14 10.16 -2.06
N GLU A 49 -9.52 9.87 -0.82
CA GLU A 49 -10.92 9.71 -0.42
C GLU A 49 -11.18 10.59 0.81
N ASP A 50 -12.15 11.49 0.73
CA ASP A 50 -12.51 12.43 1.80
C ASP A 50 -11.31 13.21 2.40
N GLY A 51 -10.34 13.61 1.56
CA GLY A 51 -9.13 14.34 1.98
C GLY A 51 -8.09 13.46 2.70
N GLN A 52 -8.22 12.14 2.61
CA GLN A 52 -7.25 11.16 3.07
C GLN A 52 -6.50 10.61 1.87
N TYR A 53 -5.17 10.70 1.90
CA TYR A 53 -4.33 10.16 0.86
C TYR A 53 -3.91 8.74 1.21
N PHE A 54 -4.06 7.85 0.27
CA PHE A 54 -3.68 6.45 0.37
C PHE A 54 -2.71 6.09 -0.73
N ASP A 55 -1.79 5.19 -0.41
CA ASP A 55 -0.73 4.77 -1.32
C ASP A 55 -0.37 3.31 -1.08
N VAL A 56 -0.53 2.43 -2.07
CA VAL A 56 0.07 1.08 -2.02
C VAL A 56 1.28 1.04 -2.91
N GLY A 57 2.44 0.86 -2.29
CA GLY A 57 3.71 0.62 -2.94
C GLY A 57 4.21 -0.80 -2.70
N ASP A 58 4.96 -1.30 -3.67
CA ASP A 58 5.79 -2.48 -3.57
C ASP A 58 7.23 -2.08 -3.25
N ASN A 59 7.89 -2.78 -2.32
CA ASN A 59 9.32 -2.56 -2.02
C ASN A 59 10.23 -3.43 -2.92
N VAL A 60 9.72 -3.89 -4.07
CA VAL A 60 10.47 -4.79 -4.95
C VAL A 60 11.51 -3.96 -5.70
N ALA A 61 12.79 -4.23 -5.43
CA ALA A 61 13.85 -3.83 -6.35
C ALA A 61 13.57 -4.57 -7.67
N TRP A 62 13.29 -3.84 -8.75
CA TRP A 62 12.87 -4.38 -10.04
C TRP A 62 13.86 -5.44 -10.55
N VAL A 63 13.51 -6.69 -10.30
CA VAL A 63 14.21 -7.88 -10.73
C VAL A 63 13.56 -8.37 -12.03
N ALA A 64 14.35 -8.88 -12.96
CA ALA A 64 13.82 -9.47 -14.21
C ALA A 64 12.82 -10.61 -13.93
N GLU A 65 12.89 -11.20 -12.74
CA GLU A 65 11.96 -12.18 -12.20
C GLU A 65 11.65 -11.86 -10.74
N VAL A 66 10.37 -11.80 -10.37
CA VAL A 66 9.97 -11.75 -8.96
C VAL A 66 10.32 -13.09 -8.33
N ASP A 67 11.38 -13.11 -7.53
CA ASP A 67 11.82 -14.29 -6.78
C ASP A 67 11.62 -14.05 -5.29
N GLY A 68 10.70 -14.82 -4.69
CA GLY A 68 10.38 -14.75 -3.26
C GLY A 68 9.01 -14.14 -2.95
N ASP A 69 8.83 -13.81 -1.67
CA ASP A 69 7.58 -13.23 -1.16
C ASP A 69 7.42 -11.78 -1.61
N ILE A 70 6.16 -11.35 -1.73
CA ILE A 70 5.82 -9.98 -2.11
C ILE A 70 5.44 -9.21 -0.85
N LEU A 71 6.19 -8.15 -0.54
CA LEU A 71 5.85 -7.20 0.52
C LEU A 71 5.00 -6.06 -0.06
N LEU A 72 3.74 -6.00 0.35
CA LEU A 72 2.87 -4.86 0.07
C LEU A 72 2.87 -3.93 1.26
N THR A 73 3.02 -2.63 1.03
CA THR A 73 2.90 -1.61 2.05
C THR A 73 1.83 -0.59 1.64
N ALA A 74 0.83 -0.42 2.50
CA ALA A 74 -0.16 0.62 2.41
C ALA A 74 0.24 1.79 3.32
N PHE A 75 0.27 2.99 2.76
CA PHE A 75 0.44 4.25 3.47
C PHE A 75 -0.91 4.96 3.49
N ALA A 76 -1.28 5.51 4.64
CA ALA A 76 -2.46 6.36 4.79
C ALA A 76 -2.04 7.65 5.49
N ALA A 77 -2.53 8.79 4.99
CA ALA A 77 -2.24 10.10 5.53
C ALA A 77 -3.49 10.97 5.63
N THR A 78 -3.56 11.80 6.66
CA THR A 78 -4.61 12.80 6.85
C THR A 78 -4.05 14.08 7.48
N GLN A 79 -4.78 15.18 7.38
CA GLN A 79 -4.43 16.47 7.98
C GLN A 79 -5.27 16.71 9.24
N LEU A 80 -4.62 17.02 10.37
CA LEU A 80 -5.28 17.42 11.61
C LEU A 80 -4.63 18.71 12.14
N ASN A 81 -5.40 19.79 12.23
CA ASN A 81 -4.93 21.09 12.73
C ASN A 81 -3.67 21.63 12.02
N GLY A 82 -3.54 21.35 10.72
CA GLY A 82 -2.38 21.75 9.92
C GLY A 82 -1.15 20.86 10.10
N GLN A 83 -1.27 19.75 10.82
CA GLN A 83 -0.25 18.72 10.92
C GLN A 83 -0.67 17.48 10.14
N GLU A 84 0.27 16.95 9.35
CA GLU A 84 0.11 15.68 8.67
C GLU A 84 0.30 14.51 9.64
N ILE A 85 -0.67 13.60 9.67
CA ILE A 85 -0.60 12.33 10.41
C ILE A 85 -0.53 11.22 9.37
N LYS A 86 0.44 10.31 9.54
CA LYS A 86 0.65 9.15 8.67
C LYS A 86 0.55 7.86 9.45
N ASP A 87 0.08 6.81 8.79
CA ASP A 87 0.27 5.42 9.20
C ASP A 87 0.76 4.60 8.01
N ALA A 88 1.48 3.51 8.31
CA ALA A 88 1.94 2.57 7.30
C ALA A 88 1.71 1.14 7.81
N ARG A 89 1.13 0.31 6.96
CA ARG A 89 0.86 -1.10 7.24
C ARG A 89 1.43 -1.95 6.13
N SER A 90 1.89 -3.14 6.48
CA SER A 90 2.44 -4.06 5.49
C SER A 90 1.89 -5.47 5.66
N ILE A 91 1.72 -6.16 4.53
CA ILE A 91 1.46 -7.60 4.50
C ILE A 91 2.47 -8.28 3.59
N VAL A 92 2.73 -9.55 3.88
CA VAL A 92 3.54 -10.40 3.03
C VAL A 92 2.63 -11.38 2.30
N ILE A 93 2.69 -11.38 0.97
CA ILE A 93 2.06 -12.39 0.14
C ILE A 93 3.13 -13.43 -0.14
N GLN A 94 2.96 -14.59 0.51
CA GLN A 94 3.86 -15.72 0.39
C GLN A 94 3.82 -16.29 -1.03
N ARG A 95 4.98 -16.66 -1.55
CA ARG A 95 5.03 -17.46 -2.78
C ARG A 95 4.43 -18.85 -2.52
N PRO A 96 3.58 -19.38 -3.43
CA PRO A 96 3.04 -20.72 -3.30
C PRO A 96 4.10 -21.82 -3.40
#